data_AF-A0A9D8T636-F1
#
_entry.id   AF-A0A9D8T636-F1
#
_cell.length_a   1.000
_cell.length_b   1.000
_cell.length_c   1.000
_cell.angle_alpha   90.00
_cell.angle_beta   90.00
_cell.angle_gamma   90.00
#
_symmetry.space_group_name_H-M   'P 1'
#
loop_
_entity.id
_entity.type
_entity.pdbx_description
1 polymer ?
#
loop_
_entity_poly.entity_id
_entity_poly.type
_entity_poly.pdbx_seq_one_letter_code
_entity_poly.pdbx_strand_id
1 'polypeptide(L)'
;IELRGMTRAYRQGECSLRGCSTISQQVAKNCFTFGGRSWWRKAVESYYTILIELLWSKDRILEIYLNIAETGPGLFGMEAACQQYFHLSSADISISDAAALACVLPQPLVRTPQNIFHSFAHKHAQLAKSLGRNHSMLN
;
A
#
# COMPACT_ATOMS: atom_id res chain seq x y z
N ILE A 1 -6.80 -1.30 15.11
CA ILE A 1 -8.19 -1.56 14.58
C ILE A 1 -8.13 -2.38 13.29
N GLU A 2 -7.08 -2.24 12.47
CA GLU A 2 -6.93 -3.05 11.26
C GLU A 2 -6.75 -4.54 11.55
N LEU A 3 -6.11 -4.90 12.68
CA LEU A 3 -6.03 -6.29 13.15
C LEU A 3 -7.40 -6.95 13.36
N ARG A 4 -8.41 -6.18 13.80
CA ARG A 4 -9.79 -6.67 13.95
C ARG A 4 -10.46 -6.85 12.60
N GLY A 5 -10.22 -5.94 11.66
CA GLY A 5 -10.68 -6.06 10.27
C GLY A 5 -10.09 -7.28 9.56
N MET A 6 -8.78 -7.49 9.70
CA MET A 6 -8.06 -8.66 9.19
C MET A 6 -8.62 -9.98 9.74
N THR A 7 -8.88 -10.03 11.05
CA THR A 7 -9.44 -11.23 11.69
C THR A 7 -10.85 -11.54 11.19
N ARG A 8 -11.66 -10.50 10.91
CA ARG A 8 -13.00 -10.65 10.31
C ARG A 8 -12.91 -11.15 8.87
N ALA A 9 -12.09 -10.51 8.03
CA ALA A 9 -11.87 -10.89 6.64
C ALA A 9 -11.35 -12.34 6.51
N TYR A 10 -10.43 -12.76 7.40
CA TYR A 10 -9.96 -14.14 7.43
C TYR A 10 -11.08 -15.12 7.83
N ARG A 11 -11.87 -14.80 8.86
CA ARG A 11 -13.00 -15.65 9.29
C ARG A 11 -14.10 -15.76 8.23
N GLN A 12 -14.27 -14.72 7.42
CA GLN A 12 -15.23 -14.68 6.32
C GLN A 12 -14.69 -15.31 5.02
N GLY A 13 -13.43 -15.75 5.01
CA GLY A 13 -12.80 -16.33 3.82
C GLY A 13 -12.44 -15.31 2.73
N GLU A 14 -12.52 -14.01 3.02
CA GLU A 14 -12.25 -12.91 2.08
C GLU A 14 -10.75 -12.72 1.80
N CYS A 15 -9.89 -13.20 2.70
CA CYS A 15 -8.44 -13.17 2.54
C CYS A 15 -7.78 -14.45 3.09
N SER A 16 -6.66 -14.86 2.51
CA SER A 16 -5.83 -15.93 3.07
C SER A 16 -4.87 -15.38 4.14
N LEU A 17 -4.38 -16.26 5.03
CA LEU A 17 -3.36 -15.92 6.04
C LEU A 17 -2.10 -15.28 5.45
N ARG A 18 -1.77 -15.55 4.18
CA ARG A 18 -0.63 -14.96 3.48
C ARG A 18 -0.90 -13.56 2.89
N GLY A 19 -2.15 -13.22 2.60
CA GLY A 19 -2.52 -11.97 1.92
C GLY A 19 -3.09 -10.89 2.83
N CYS A 20 -3.46 -11.22 4.07
CA CYS A 20 -4.19 -10.29 4.93
C CYS A 20 -3.31 -9.27 5.69
N SER A 21 -2.06 -9.03 5.26
CA SER A 21 -1.17 -8.10 6.00
C SER A 21 -1.66 -6.66 5.89
N THR A 22 -1.82 -6.00 7.04
CA THR A 22 -2.30 -4.61 7.16
C THR A 22 -1.20 -3.61 6.78
N ILE A 23 -1.57 -2.38 6.42
CA ILE A 23 -0.60 -1.31 6.09
C ILE A 23 0.33 -1.05 7.29
N SER A 24 -0.23 -1.03 8.51
CA SER A 24 0.55 -0.88 9.74
C SER A 24 1.62 -1.99 9.91
N GLN A 25 1.28 -3.23 9.57
CA GLN A 25 2.23 -4.35 9.58
C GLN A 25 3.30 -4.22 8.49
N GLN A 26 2.94 -3.69 7.32
CA GLN A 26 3.90 -3.46 6.24
C GLN A 26 4.88 -2.33 6.58
N VAL A 27 4.42 -1.27 7.26
CA VAL A 27 5.31 -0.23 7.81
C VAL A 27 6.26 -0.83 8.84
N ALA A 28 5.74 -1.59 9.82
CA ALA A 28 6.58 -2.22 10.83
C ALA A 28 7.66 -3.12 10.20
N LYS A 29 7.29 -3.88 9.16
CA LYS A 29 8.19 -4.73 8.41
C LYS A 29 9.30 -3.96 7.71
N ASN A 30 8.93 -2.92 6.95
CA ASN A 30 9.85 -2.11 6.15
C ASN A 30 10.77 -1.22 7.00
N CYS A 31 10.29 -0.69 8.13
CA CYS A 31 11.10 0.15 9.02
C CYS A 31 12.06 -0.64 9.91
N PHE A 32 11.62 -1.79 10.46
CA PHE A 32 12.31 -2.40 11.60
C PHE A 32 12.87 -3.79 11.34
N THR A 33 12.52 -4.45 10.22
CA THR A 33 12.92 -5.84 10.00
C THR A 33 13.53 -6.08 8.62
N PHE A 34 14.78 -5.66 8.45
CA PHE A 34 15.58 -6.01 7.28
C PHE A 34 16.05 -7.48 7.34
N GLY A 35 15.38 -8.36 6.59
CA GLY A 35 15.86 -9.72 6.26
C GLY A 35 15.59 -10.84 7.28
N GLY A 36 15.48 -12.09 6.79
CA GLY A 36 15.44 -13.33 7.60
C GLY A 36 14.06 -13.85 8.02
N ARG A 37 13.71 -15.10 7.68
CA ARG A 37 12.45 -15.75 8.13
C ARG A 37 12.61 -16.32 9.55
N SER A 38 12.43 -15.49 10.58
CA SER A 38 12.43 -15.93 11.98
C SER A 38 11.09 -15.67 12.66
N TRP A 39 10.65 -16.61 13.51
CA TRP A 39 9.48 -16.44 14.38
C TRP A 39 9.68 -15.29 15.37
N TRP A 40 10.91 -15.07 15.82
CA TRP A 40 11.27 -13.92 16.66
C TRP A 40 11.04 -12.60 15.94
N ARG A 41 11.42 -12.53 14.65
CA ARG A 41 11.14 -11.36 13.80
C ARG A 41 9.64 -11.08 13.72
N LYS A 42 8.82 -12.12 13.63
CA LYS A 42 7.36 -11.97 13.57
C LYS A 42 6.79 -11.40 14.87
N ALA A 43 7.34 -11.80 16.02
CA ALA A 43 6.96 -11.24 17.32
C ALA A 43 7.34 -9.75 17.43
N VAL A 44 8.54 -9.39 16.98
CA VAL A 44 9.00 -7.99 16.93
C VAL A 44 8.15 -7.14 15.98
N GLU A 45 7.81 -7.65 14.79
CA GLU A 45 6.87 -7.00 13.86
C GLU A 45 5.53 -6.72 14.54
N SER A 46 4.96 -7.69 15.24
CA SER A 46 3.67 -7.53 15.93
C SER A 46 3.74 -6.50 17.05
N TYR A 47 4.83 -6.48 17.83
CA TYR A 47 5.06 -5.47 18.87
C TYR A 47 5.10 -4.06 18.29
N TYR A 48 5.91 -3.82 17.25
CA TYR A 48 5.98 -2.52 16.60
C TYR A 48 4.68 -2.13 15.89
N THR A 49 3.96 -3.09 15.29
CA THR A 49 2.65 -2.83 14.69
C THR A 49 1.68 -2.25 15.72
N ILE A 50 1.64 -2.82 16.93
CA ILE A 50 0.76 -2.33 18.00
C ILE A 50 1.20 -0.94 18.44
N LEU A 51 2.49 -0.71 18.64
CA LEU A 51 3.01 0.62 19.01
C LEU A 51 2.66 1.67 17.95
N ILE A 52 2.84 1.36 16.67
CA ILE A 52 2.50 2.26 15.56
C ILE A 52 1.00 2.57 15.55
N GLU A 53 0.13 1.55 15.69
CA GLU A 53 -1.33 1.77 15.73
C GLU A 53 -1.78 2.60 16.95
N LEU A 54 -1.00 2.62 18.04
CA LEU A 54 -1.33 3.38 19.26
C LEU A 54 -0.77 4.81 19.22
N LEU A 55 0.41 5.00 18.64
CA LEU A 55 1.11 6.29 18.67
C LEU A 55 0.82 7.16 17.44
N TRP A 56 0.53 6.56 16.29
CA TRP A 56 0.37 7.29 15.02
C TRP A 56 -1.06 7.25 14.50
N SER A 57 -1.50 8.36 13.93
CA SER A 57 -2.77 8.43 13.19
C SER A 57 -2.71 7.58 11.92
N LYS A 58 -3.87 7.16 11.40
CA LYS A 58 -3.94 6.34 10.19
C LYS A 58 -3.35 7.05 8.97
N ASP A 59 -3.55 8.36 8.85
CA ASP A 59 -2.99 9.16 7.77
C ASP A 59 -1.46 9.17 7.82
N ARG A 60 -0.89 9.29 9.03
CA ARG A 60 0.57 9.25 9.24
C ARG A 60 1.17 7.89 8.90
N ILE A 61 0.49 6.81 9.27
CA ILE A 61 0.92 5.45 8.93
C ILE A 61 0.92 5.26 7.41
N LEU A 62 -0.12 5.75 6.73
CA LEU A 62 -0.22 5.68 5.27
C LEU A 62 0.85 6.53 4.59
N GLU A 63 1.08 7.77 5.04
CA GLU A 63 2.12 8.67 4.52
C GLU A 63 3.50 8.02 4.62
N ILE A 64 3.83 7.49 5.79
CA ILE A 64 5.13 6.82 6.01
C ILE A 64 5.23 5.58 5.13
N TYR A 65 4.16 4.76 5.05
CA TYR A 65 4.11 3.61 4.14
C TYR A 65 4.40 4.02 2.70
N LEU A 66 3.72 5.05 2.19
CA LEU A 66 3.86 5.52 0.81
C LEU A 66 5.26 6.09 0.51
N ASN A 67 5.96 6.59 1.53
CA ASN A 67 7.33 7.10 1.37
C ASN A 67 8.40 6.01 1.44
N ILE A 68 8.17 4.92 2.17
CA ILE A 68 9.16 3.83 2.33
C ILE A 68 8.89 2.62 1.44
N ALA A 69 7.71 2.53 0.83
CA ALA A 69 7.35 1.41 -0.04
C ALA A 69 8.25 1.41 -1.28
N GLU A 70 8.76 0.23 -1.64
CA GLU A 70 9.43 0.04 -2.92
C GLU A 70 8.37 0.08 -4.04
N THR A 71 8.57 0.96 -5.01
CA THR A 71 7.64 1.23 -6.13
C THR A 71 8.18 0.76 -7.48
N GLY A 72 9.42 0.26 -7.49
CA GLY A 72 10.13 -0.35 -8.61
C GLY A 72 11.52 -0.78 -8.14
N PRO A 73 12.31 -1.50 -8.97
CA PRO A 73 13.63 -1.99 -8.56
C PRO A 73 14.55 -0.86 -8.07
N GLY A 74 14.80 -0.79 -6.76
CA GLY A 74 15.61 0.26 -6.15
C GLY A 74 14.96 1.65 -6.11
N LEU A 75 13.67 1.75 -6.41
CA LEU A 75 12.88 2.98 -6.36
C LEU A 75 11.99 2.94 -5.11
N PHE A 76 12.15 3.91 -4.23
CA PHE A 76 11.43 3.98 -2.96
C PHE A 76 10.62 5.26 -2.88
N GLY A 77 9.38 5.12 -2.46
CA GLY A 77 8.48 6.24 -2.25
C GLY A 77 7.62 6.57 -3.46
N MET A 78 6.47 7.19 -3.16
CA MET A 78 5.49 7.58 -4.17
C MET A 78 5.94 8.81 -4.96
N GLU A 79 6.61 9.78 -4.33
CA GLU A 79 7.16 10.96 -5.02
C GLU A 79 8.17 10.54 -6.10
N ALA A 80 9.12 9.67 -5.73
CA ALA A 80 10.10 9.14 -6.68
C ALA A 80 9.42 8.34 -7.81
N ALA A 81 8.35 7.61 -7.50
CA ALA A 81 7.55 6.90 -8.50
C ALA A 81 6.84 7.87 -9.46
N CYS A 82 6.24 8.94 -8.96
CA CYS A 82 5.56 9.94 -9.78
C CYS A 82 6.54 10.63 -10.74
N GLN A 83 7.72 11.03 -10.23
CA GLN A 83 8.75 11.66 -11.06
C GLN A 83 9.29 10.70 -12.12
N GLN A 84 9.49 9.43 -11.77
CA GLN A 84 10.05 8.43 -12.67
C GLN A 84 9.06 7.97 -13.75
N TYR A 85 7.79 7.79 -13.42
CA TYR A 85 6.79 7.19 -14.32
C TYR A 85 5.92 8.21 -15.05
N PHE A 86 5.69 9.38 -14.46
CA PHE A 86 4.76 10.39 -14.97
C PHE A 86 5.41 11.77 -15.18
N HIS A 87 6.64 11.97 -14.70
CA HIS A 87 7.35 13.27 -14.73
C HIS A 87 6.57 14.39 -14.04
N LEU A 88 5.80 14.04 -13.01
CA LEU A 88 4.98 14.94 -12.21
C LEU A 88 5.37 14.82 -10.73
N SER A 89 5.09 15.87 -9.96
CA SER A 89 5.07 15.81 -8.50
C SER A 89 3.95 14.89 -8.03
N SER A 90 4.11 14.22 -6.88
CA SER A 90 3.00 13.46 -6.27
C SER A 90 1.81 14.33 -5.88
N ALA A 91 2.00 15.64 -5.73
CA ALA A 91 0.92 16.59 -5.49
C ALA A 91 0.06 16.86 -6.74
N ASP A 92 0.64 16.68 -7.93
CA ASP A 92 0.02 17.05 -9.22
C ASP A 92 -0.56 15.84 -9.98
N ILE A 93 -0.54 14.66 -9.36
CA ILE A 93 -0.94 13.41 -10.01
C ILE A 93 -2.47 13.31 -10.16
N SER A 94 -2.91 12.82 -11.32
CA SER A 94 -4.33 12.55 -11.57
C SER A 94 -4.83 11.35 -10.75
N ILE A 95 -6.13 11.30 -10.45
CA ILE A 95 -6.75 10.17 -9.73
C ILE A 95 -6.52 8.84 -10.47
N SER A 96 -6.53 8.86 -11.82
CA SER A 96 -6.27 7.67 -12.64
C SER A 96 -4.83 7.17 -12.51
N ASP A 97 -3.86 8.08 -12.44
CA ASP A 97 -2.44 7.71 -12.33
C ASP A 97 -2.09 7.25 -10.92
N ALA A 98 -2.67 7.90 -9.90
CA ALA A 98 -2.59 7.45 -8.51
C ALA A 98 -3.17 6.03 -8.34
N ALA A 99 -4.31 5.74 -8.98
CA ALA A 99 -4.90 4.41 -9.00
C ALA A 99 -4.00 3.37 -9.68
N ALA A 100 -3.32 3.75 -10.77
CA ALA A 100 -2.36 2.88 -11.45
C ALA A 100 -1.16 2.56 -10.55
N LEU A 101 -0.60 3.56 -9.86
CA LEU A 101 0.49 3.36 -8.90
C LEU A 101 0.07 2.50 -7.70
N ALA A 102 -1.15 2.69 -7.17
CA ALA A 102 -1.66 1.85 -6.10
C ALA A 102 -1.71 0.35 -6.49
N CYS A 103 -1.91 0.05 -7.78
CA CYS A 103 -1.87 -1.32 -8.30
C CYS A 103 -0.45 -1.90 -8.44
N VAL A 104 0.59 -1.06 -8.43
CA VAL A 104 2.00 -1.48 -8.44
C VAL A 104 2.44 -1.98 -7.07
N LEU A 105 2.01 -1.32 -5.99
CA LEU A 105 2.43 -1.58 -4.60
C LEU A 105 2.36 -3.05 -4.14
N PRO A 106 1.38 -3.88 -4.54
CA PRO A 106 1.35 -5.28 -4.11
C PRO A 106 2.45 -6.14 -4.74
N GLN A 107 3.04 -5.73 -5.87
CA GLN A 107 4.08 -6.49 -6.56
C GLN A 107 5.02 -5.59 -7.38
N PRO A 108 5.79 -4.70 -6.72
CA PRO A 108 6.51 -3.59 -7.35
C PRO A 108 7.70 -4.04 -8.21
N LEU A 109 8.25 -5.23 -7.95
CA LEU A 109 9.37 -5.78 -8.74
C LEU A 109 8.94 -6.34 -10.11
N VAL A 110 7.64 -6.57 -10.32
CA VAL A 110 7.09 -7.19 -11.54
C VAL A 110 6.14 -6.23 -12.26
N ARG A 111 5.46 -5.35 -11.52
CA ARG A 111 4.49 -4.40 -12.08
C ARG A 111 5.16 -3.06 -12.28
N THR A 112 5.00 -2.49 -13.46
CA THR A 112 5.28 -1.08 -13.76
C THR A 112 3.98 -0.40 -14.17
N PRO A 113 3.81 0.91 -13.93
CA PRO A 113 2.61 1.62 -14.37
C PRO A 113 2.35 1.45 -15.87
N GLN A 114 3.40 1.50 -16.70
CA GLN A 114 3.28 1.31 -18.15
C GLN A 114 2.73 -0.08 -18.53
N ASN A 115 3.17 -1.15 -17.85
CA ASN A 115 2.65 -2.50 -18.09
C ASN A 115 1.20 -2.68 -17.59
N ILE A 116 0.79 -1.94 -16.56
CA ILE A 116 -0.60 -1.93 -16.08
C ILE A 116 -1.51 -1.27 -17.10
N PHE A 117 -1.11 -0.13 -17.69
CA PHE A 117 -1.86 0.50 -18.77
C PHE A 117 -2.10 -0.45 -19.96
N HIS A 118 -1.10 -1.27 -20.31
CA HIS A 118 -1.20 -2.22 -21.43
C HIS A 118 -2.00 -3.49 -21.12
N SER A 119 -2.03 -3.97 -19.86
CA SER A 119 -2.77 -5.19 -19.45
C SER A 119 -4.16 -4.96 -18.86
N PHE A 120 -4.51 -3.73 -18.44
CA PHE A 120 -5.68 -3.50 -17.57
C PHE A 120 -6.65 -2.40 -18.01
N ALA A 121 -6.71 -2.05 -19.30
CA ALA A 121 -7.70 -1.09 -19.84
C ALA A 121 -9.16 -1.35 -19.39
N HIS A 122 -9.55 -2.60 -19.11
CA HIS A 122 -10.91 -2.96 -18.67
C HIS A 122 -11.19 -2.90 -17.15
N LYS A 123 -10.18 -2.94 -16.26
CA LYS A 123 -10.40 -2.96 -14.78
C LYS A 123 -10.38 -1.58 -14.13
N HIS A 124 -9.83 -0.56 -14.80
CA HIS A 124 -9.66 0.80 -14.25
C HIS A 124 -11.00 1.52 -14.01
N ALA A 125 -12.04 1.20 -14.78
CA ALA A 125 -13.35 1.83 -14.65
C ALA A 125 -14.01 1.57 -13.28
N GLN A 126 -13.70 0.45 -12.61
CA GLN A 126 -14.30 0.11 -11.31
C GLN A 126 -13.55 0.73 -10.13
N LEU A 127 -12.20 0.72 -10.14
CA LEU A 127 -11.40 1.31 -9.06
C LEU A 127 -11.48 2.85 -9.08
N ALA A 128 -11.43 3.46 -10.27
CA ALA A 128 -11.65 4.89 -10.42
C ALA A 128 -13.08 5.31 -10.01
N LYS A 129 -14.10 4.46 -10.28
CA LYS A 129 -15.47 4.68 -9.77
C LYS A 129 -15.53 4.64 -8.24
N SER A 130 -14.82 3.71 -7.60
CA SER A 130 -14.81 3.57 -6.14
C SER A 130 -14.07 4.71 -5.44
N LEU A 131 -12.98 5.20 -6.03
CA LEU A 131 -12.25 6.37 -5.53
C LEU A 131 -13.02 7.68 -5.77
N GLY A 132 -13.63 7.84 -6.95
CA GLY A 132 -14.46 9.01 -7.28
C GLY A 132 -15.73 9.12 -6.44
N ARG A 133 -16.36 8.00 -6.06
CA ARG A 133 -17.55 7.99 -5.18
C ARG A 133 -17.27 8.44 -3.75
N ASN A 134 -16.06 8.19 -3.23
CA ASN A 134 -15.71 8.59 -1.86
C ASN A 134 -15.35 10.08 -1.77
N HIS A 135 -14.77 10.66 -2.82
CA HIS A 135 -14.45 12.09 -2.85
C HIS A 135 -15.69 12.99 -2.92
N SER A 136 -16.83 12.48 -3.41
CA SER A 136 -18.13 13.19 -3.40
C SER A 136 -18.89 13.12 -2.06
N MET A 137 -18.38 12.39 -1.06
CA MET A 137 -18.99 12.33 0.29
C MET A 137 -18.27 13.19 1.34
N LEU A 138 -17.23 13.91 0.95
CA LEU A 138 -16.43 14.77 1.84
C LEU A 138 -16.64 16.28 1.59
N ASN A 139 -17.66 16.64 0.80
CA ASN A 139 -18.17 18.01 0.63
C ASN A 139 -19.64 18.08 1.07
#